data_AF-A0A2P4XF18-F1
#
_entry.id   AF-A0A2P4XF18-F1
#
_cell.length_a   1.000
_cell.length_b   1.000
_cell.length_c   1.000
_cell.angle_alpha   90.00
_cell.angle_beta   90.00
_cell.angle_gamma   90.00
#
_symmetry.space_group_name_H-M   'P 1'
#
loop_
_entity.id
_entity.type
_entity.pdbx_description
1 polymer ?
#
loop_
_entity_poly.entity_id
_entity_poly.type
_entity_poly.pdbx_seq_one_letter_code
_entity_poly.pdbx_strand_id
1 'polypeptide(L)'
;MVDNDAEWRKFSALCNDLRSVKNSKGVSSAIEKMQSYLSDDRVRQLVHRWRSWGYVLNCLLHVLKEEMRVYLDLGGAGRKRLRTELETAHVAADGPLLHLDPNGRDCICQLFTFSVAVIDRQTSIEFDRSFETLVDKEAWLTVEVLVQYKVYCAVLDYKDWKNMLDLALGSISPTLDSDLIGDTATAATRARVIRFLLKNCLFDLNENSEERELLSGVVGVIEQWFEVGKGKSIVDKEAWLTVEVLVQYKVYCAVLDYKDWKNMLDLALGSISPTLDSDLIGDTATAATRARVIRFLLKNCLFDLNENSEERELLSGVVGVIEQWFEVGKGKSMEKEADSLLLVIASTLLETLTDLMRAYFGSIGPYLLNRGVTMLEFIVKSNKARKNGLRGAPAEFLMLFFELYQHNVTAEPSFCYLTPTKLLREMKKLRENNDWAMRWVSMT
;
A
#
# COMPACT_ATOMS: atom_id res chain seq x y z
N MET A 1 28.95 20.01 -30.28
CA MET A 1 27.63 20.57 -30.62
C MET A 1 27.04 19.95 -31.89
N VAL A 2 27.83 19.66 -32.94
CA VAL A 2 27.34 19.07 -34.21
C VAL A 2 26.70 17.67 -34.05
N ASP A 3 27.23 16.80 -33.19
CA ASP A 3 26.67 15.44 -33.00
C ASP A 3 25.29 15.41 -32.31
N ASN A 4 25.02 16.36 -31.40
CA ASN A 4 23.72 16.42 -30.71
C ASN A 4 22.57 16.80 -31.68
N ASP A 5 22.85 17.63 -32.68
CA ASP A 5 21.87 18.04 -33.69
C ASP A 5 21.58 16.91 -34.68
N ALA A 6 22.57 16.07 -35.00
CA ALA A 6 22.39 14.91 -35.87
C ALA A 6 21.52 13.83 -35.21
N GLU A 7 21.78 13.53 -33.94
CA GLU A 7 20.98 12.59 -33.16
C GLU A 7 19.54 13.10 -32.96
N TRP A 8 19.35 14.40 -32.68
CA TRP A 8 18.01 14.99 -32.60
C TRP A 8 17.23 14.86 -33.92
N ARG A 9 17.88 15.11 -35.05
CA ARG A 9 17.23 14.97 -36.37
C ARG A 9 16.84 13.52 -36.66
N LYS A 10 17.72 12.56 -36.34
CA LYS A 10 17.44 11.13 -36.48
C LYS A 10 16.25 10.71 -35.60
N PHE A 11 16.25 11.13 -34.34
CA PHE A 11 15.15 10.93 -33.41
C PHE A 11 13.82 11.52 -33.92
N SER A 12 13.85 12.78 -34.35
CA SER A 12 12.67 13.48 -34.85
C SER A 12 12.10 12.82 -36.11
N ALA A 13 12.96 12.35 -37.02
CA ALA A 13 12.56 11.60 -38.19
C ALA A 13 11.85 10.28 -37.81
N LEU A 14 12.39 9.52 -36.86
CA LEU A 14 11.74 8.29 -36.37
C LEU A 14 10.35 8.56 -35.74
N CYS A 15 10.21 9.67 -35.00
CA CYS A 15 8.91 10.09 -34.46
C CYS A 15 7.91 10.50 -35.56
N ASN A 16 8.39 11.14 -36.62
CA ASN A 16 7.56 11.51 -37.76
C ASN A 16 7.16 10.28 -38.59
N ASP A 17 8.06 9.30 -38.74
CA ASP A 17 7.76 8.00 -39.36
C ASP A 17 6.57 7.34 -38.63
N LEU A 18 6.59 7.29 -37.30
CA LEU A 18 5.48 6.78 -36.49
C LEU A 18 4.18 7.56 -36.72
N ARG A 19 4.21 8.90 -36.71
CA ARG A 19 3.00 9.72 -36.94
C ARG A 19 2.47 9.65 -38.37
N SER A 20 3.31 9.30 -39.33
CA SER A 20 2.92 9.16 -40.73
C SER A 20 2.19 7.84 -41.04
N VAL A 21 2.16 6.90 -40.10
CA VAL A 21 1.48 5.62 -40.25
C VAL A 21 -0.04 5.85 -40.32
N LYS A 22 -0.65 5.31 -41.39
CA LYS A 22 -2.11 5.38 -41.66
C LYS A 22 -2.79 4.02 -41.76
N ASN A 23 -2.03 2.91 -41.67
CA ASN A 23 -2.56 1.55 -41.73
C ASN A 23 -1.60 0.54 -41.07
N SER A 24 -2.13 -0.64 -40.75
CA SER A 24 -1.42 -1.71 -40.02
C SER A 24 -0.14 -2.23 -40.69
N LYS A 25 0.02 -2.08 -42.01
CA LYS A 25 1.20 -2.57 -42.75
C LYS A 25 2.48 -1.78 -42.44
N GLY A 26 2.36 -0.49 -42.11
CA GLY A 26 3.50 0.38 -41.78
C GLY A 26 3.91 0.34 -40.30
N VAL A 27 3.04 -0.19 -39.43
CA VAL A 27 3.18 -0.17 -37.97
C VAL A 27 4.43 -0.93 -37.50
N SER A 28 4.57 -2.20 -37.88
CA SER A 28 5.64 -3.07 -37.37
C SER A 28 7.03 -2.54 -37.70
N SER A 29 7.23 -2.05 -38.93
CA SER A 29 8.52 -1.51 -39.37
C SER A 29 8.87 -0.20 -38.66
N ALA A 30 7.90 0.71 -38.47
CA ALA A 30 8.13 1.96 -37.78
C ALA A 30 8.46 1.73 -36.29
N ILE A 31 7.75 0.80 -35.64
CA ILE A 31 8.02 0.43 -34.25
C ILE A 31 9.41 -0.22 -34.10
N GLU A 32 9.77 -1.17 -34.96
CA GLU A 32 11.07 -1.86 -34.89
C GLU A 32 12.24 -0.89 -35.04
N LYS A 33 12.12 0.11 -35.93
CA LYS A 33 13.13 1.18 -36.06
C LYS A 33 13.26 2.02 -34.78
N MET A 34 12.13 2.37 -34.15
CA MET A 34 12.15 3.12 -32.89
C MET A 34 12.73 2.29 -31.74
N GLN A 35 12.33 1.02 -31.61
CA GLN A 35 12.86 0.11 -30.59
C GLN A 35 14.37 -0.12 -30.75
N SER A 36 14.84 -0.34 -31.98
CA SER A 36 16.27 -0.45 -32.27
C SER A 36 17.04 0.84 -31.98
N TYR A 37 16.40 2.01 -32.04
CA TYR A 37 17.02 3.28 -31.67
C TYR A 37 17.09 3.45 -30.15
N LEU A 38 16.02 3.09 -29.43
CA LEU A 38 15.91 3.21 -27.98
C LEU A 38 16.60 2.07 -27.21
N SER A 39 17.12 1.04 -27.89
CA SER A 39 17.90 -0.02 -27.24
C SER A 39 19.25 0.46 -26.71
N ASP A 40 19.77 1.58 -27.20
CA ASP A 40 21.01 2.23 -26.72
C ASP A 40 20.72 3.13 -25.51
N ASP A 41 21.36 2.84 -24.37
CA ASP A 41 21.25 3.64 -23.14
C ASP A 41 21.65 5.10 -23.33
N ARG A 42 22.67 5.38 -24.15
CA ARG A 42 23.11 6.75 -24.42
C ARG A 42 21.99 7.54 -25.10
N VAL A 43 21.27 6.88 -26.02
CA VAL A 43 20.14 7.48 -26.72
C VAL A 43 18.97 7.71 -25.76
N ARG A 44 18.64 6.76 -24.87
CA ARG A 44 17.61 6.95 -23.85
C ARG A 44 17.89 8.15 -22.95
N GLN A 45 19.14 8.33 -22.53
CA GLN A 45 19.57 9.50 -21.74
C GLN A 45 19.45 10.81 -22.53
N LEU A 46 19.75 10.81 -23.84
CA LEU A 46 19.55 11.97 -24.69
C LEU A 46 18.07 12.35 -24.82
N VAL A 47 17.19 11.38 -25.07
CA VAL A 47 15.74 11.61 -25.13
C VAL A 47 15.20 12.18 -23.81
N HIS A 48 15.70 11.66 -22.68
CA HIS A 48 15.39 12.20 -21.35
C HIS A 48 15.88 13.64 -21.20
N ARG A 49 17.14 13.92 -21.57
CA ARG A 49 17.71 15.27 -21.51
C ARG A 49 16.96 16.28 -22.38
N TRP A 50 16.44 15.84 -23.52
CA TRP A 50 15.59 16.65 -24.40
C TRP A 50 14.14 16.75 -23.92
N ARG A 51 13.78 16.09 -22.81
CA ARG A 51 12.41 16.02 -22.28
C ARG A 51 11.40 15.47 -23.30
N SER A 52 11.85 14.61 -24.21
CA SER A 52 11.09 14.23 -25.40
C SER A 52 10.37 12.89 -25.30
N TRP A 53 10.33 12.28 -24.11
CA TRP A 53 9.58 11.04 -23.87
C TRP A 53 8.08 11.20 -24.15
N GLY A 54 7.48 12.33 -23.76
CA GLY A 54 6.07 12.60 -24.10
C GLY A 54 5.83 12.66 -25.61
N TYR A 55 6.79 13.18 -26.36
CA TYR A 55 6.73 13.22 -27.82
C TYR A 55 6.81 11.82 -28.45
N VAL A 56 7.74 10.97 -28.00
CA VAL A 56 7.82 9.57 -28.45
C VAL A 56 6.54 8.81 -28.15
N LEU A 57 6.06 8.90 -26.91
CA LEU A 57 4.90 8.16 -26.45
C LEU A 57 3.62 8.62 -27.15
N ASN A 58 3.47 9.92 -27.44
CA ASN A 58 2.39 10.41 -28.30
C ASN A 58 2.46 9.84 -29.72
N CYS A 59 3.66 9.74 -30.31
CA CYS A 59 3.83 9.13 -31.63
C CYS A 59 3.49 7.64 -31.62
N LEU A 60 3.89 6.91 -30.57
CA LEU A 60 3.56 5.49 -30.39
C LEU A 60 2.06 5.30 -30.12
N LEU A 61 1.43 6.19 -29.36
CA LEU A 61 -0.01 6.16 -29.08
C LEU A 61 -0.83 6.41 -30.35
N HIS A 62 -0.37 7.29 -31.26
CA HIS A 62 -0.99 7.44 -32.57
C HIS A 62 -0.99 6.12 -33.36
N VAL A 63 0.17 5.45 -33.39
CA VAL A 63 0.31 4.14 -34.07
C VAL A 63 -0.59 3.08 -33.44
N LEU A 64 -0.66 3.03 -32.10
CA LEU A 64 -1.57 2.14 -31.39
C LEU A 64 -3.04 2.47 -31.67
N LYS A 65 -3.42 3.75 -31.67
CA LYS A 65 -4.79 4.16 -31.98
C LYS A 65 -5.17 3.73 -33.39
N GLU A 66 -4.24 3.76 -34.35
CA GLU A 66 -4.49 3.27 -35.72
C GLU A 66 -4.53 1.73 -35.79
N GLU A 67 -3.69 1.02 -35.03
CA GLU A 67 -3.73 -0.45 -34.92
C GLU A 67 -5.01 -0.92 -34.21
N MET A 68 -5.44 -0.19 -33.18
CA MET A 68 -6.60 -0.46 -32.36
C MET A 68 -7.88 0.14 -32.93
N ARG A 69 -7.82 1.09 -33.88
CA ARG A 69 -9.00 1.49 -34.68
C ARG A 69 -9.54 0.28 -35.41
N VAL A 70 -8.69 -0.60 -35.90
CA VAL A 70 -9.07 -1.90 -36.47
C VAL A 70 -9.64 -2.83 -35.39
N TYR A 71 -9.20 -2.77 -34.14
CA TYR A 71 -9.80 -3.55 -33.05
C TYR A 71 -11.15 -3.00 -32.56
N LEU A 72 -11.32 -1.68 -32.59
CA LEU A 72 -12.55 -0.97 -32.23
C LEU A 72 -13.57 -0.94 -33.38
N ASP A 73 -13.13 -1.03 -34.64
CA ASP A 73 -14.01 -0.99 -35.83
C ASP A 73 -13.99 -2.22 -36.76
N LEU A 74 -13.03 -3.16 -36.77
CA LEU A 74 -13.03 -4.40 -37.62
C LEU A 74 -11.74 -5.26 -37.51
N GLY A 75 -11.76 -6.38 -36.77
CA GLY A 75 -10.89 -7.56 -36.96
C GLY A 75 -9.40 -7.36 -37.31
N GLY A 76 -8.53 -7.24 -36.30
CA GLY A 76 -7.08 -7.34 -36.47
C GLY A 76 -6.37 -7.80 -35.20
N ALA A 77 -5.53 -8.82 -35.30
CA ALA A 77 -4.71 -9.33 -34.20
C ALA A 77 -3.50 -8.41 -33.97
N GLY A 78 -3.54 -7.59 -32.92
CA GLY A 78 -2.42 -6.77 -32.47
C GLY A 78 -1.48 -7.54 -31.52
N ARG A 79 -0.18 -7.26 -31.55
CA ARG A 79 0.82 -7.90 -30.65
C ARG A 79 1.35 -6.87 -29.63
N LYS A 80 1.46 -7.32 -28.37
CA LYS A 80 2.10 -6.67 -27.20
C LYS A 80 3.32 -5.79 -27.54
N ARG A 81 3.23 -4.45 -27.43
CA ARG A 81 4.42 -3.59 -27.65
C ARG A 81 4.56 -2.30 -26.82
N LEU A 82 3.54 -1.74 -26.15
CA LEU A 82 3.70 -0.45 -25.45
C LEU A 82 4.28 -0.53 -24.03
N ARG A 83 3.97 -1.60 -23.30
CA ARG A 83 4.33 -1.76 -21.89
C ARG A 83 5.81 -1.87 -21.63
N THR A 84 6.54 -2.65 -22.43
CA THR A 84 7.98 -2.86 -22.19
C THR A 84 8.73 -1.54 -22.23
N GLU A 85 8.38 -0.61 -23.11
CA GLU A 85 9.06 0.69 -23.21
C GLU A 85 8.68 1.63 -22.05
N LEU A 86 7.40 1.70 -21.66
CA LEU A 86 6.97 2.57 -20.56
C LEU A 86 7.46 2.06 -19.20
N GLU A 87 7.33 0.77 -18.89
CA GLU A 87 7.83 0.19 -17.64
C GLU A 87 9.37 0.20 -17.58
N THR A 88 10.06 -0.19 -18.66
CA THR A 88 11.54 -0.21 -18.69
C THR A 88 12.10 1.21 -18.55
N ALA A 89 11.46 2.21 -19.16
CA ALA A 89 11.90 3.58 -19.03
C ALA A 89 11.64 4.18 -17.63
N HIS A 90 10.55 3.82 -16.96
CA HIS A 90 10.33 4.23 -15.55
C HIS A 90 11.27 3.51 -14.57
N VAL A 91 11.53 2.21 -14.78
CA VAL A 91 12.48 1.43 -13.95
C VAL A 91 13.92 1.92 -14.15
N ALA A 92 14.31 2.27 -15.39
CA ALA A 92 15.64 2.81 -15.67
C ALA A 92 15.84 4.27 -15.20
N ALA A 93 14.74 5.04 -15.04
CA ALA A 93 14.79 6.44 -14.63
C ALA A 93 14.65 6.68 -13.12
N ASP A 94 14.41 5.64 -12.32
CA ASP A 94 14.20 5.72 -10.86
C ASP A 94 13.12 6.77 -10.46
N GLY A 95 12.05 6.88 -11.26
CA GLY A 95 11.00 7.88 -11.06
C GLY A 95 10.14 8.20 -12.28
N PRO A 96 9.27 9.22 -12.19
CA PRO A 96 8.39 9.64 -13.28
C PRO A 96 9.20 10.18 -14.47
N LEU A 97 9.09 9.49 -15.60
CA LEU A 97 9.82 9.80 -16.84
C LEU A 97 9.19 10.95 -17.65
N LEU A 98 7.86 11.08 -17.62
CA LEU A 98 7.12 12.10 -18.37
C LEU A 98 7.26 13.43 -17.66
N HIS A 99 7.86 14.40 -18.36
CA HIS A 99 7.87 15.77 -17.87
C HIS A 99 6.46 16.36 -17.95
N LEU A 100 6.09 17.24 -17.02
CA LEU A 100 4.80 17.93 -17.03
C LEU A 100 4.75 19.11 -18.02
N ASP A 101 5.50 19.03 -19.11
CA ASP A 101 5.39 19.94 -20.25
C ASP A 101 4.10 19.63 -21.05
N PRO A 102 3.68 20.49 -22.00
CA PRO A 102 2.43 20.27 -22.72
C PRO A 102 2.33 18.89 -23.39
N ASN A 103 3.43 18.38 -23.94
CA ASN A 103 3.44 17.06 -24.59
C ASN A 103 3.32 15.92 -23.59
N GLY A 104 4.02 15.98 -22.46
CA GLY A 104 3.90 14.94 -21.43
C GLY A 104 2.52 14.95 -20.76
N ARG A 105 1.93 16.12 -20.51
CA ARG A 105 0.55 16.21 -19.99
C ARG A 105 -0.47 15.60 -20.96
N ASP A 106 -0.41 16.00 -22.22
CA ASP A 106 -1.27 15.46 -23.28
C ASP A 106 -1.09 13.94 -23.42
N CYS A 107 0.15 13.46 -23.35
CA CYS A 107 0.44 12.02 -23.37
C CYS A 107 -0.18 11.27 -22.20
N ILE A 108 -0.07 11.81 -20.97
CA ILE A 108 -0.71 11.22 -19.77
C ILE A 108 -2.23 11.13 -19.97
N CYS A 109 -2.87 12.24 -20.35
CA CYS A 109 -4.32 12.28 -20.59
C CYS A 109 -4.73 11.26 -21.65
N GLN A 110 -4.06 11.25 -22.81
CA GLN A 110 -4.45 10.36 -23.90
C GLN A 110 -4.21 8.89 -23.58
N LEU A 111 -3.12 8.54 -22.88
CA LEU A 111 -2.89 7.18 -22.41
C LEU A 111 -3.97 6.75 -21.42
N PHE A 112 -4.29 7.62 -20.45
CA PHE A 112 -5.32 7.35 -19.47
C PHE A 112 -6.69 7.14 -20.11
N THR A 113 -7.16 8.10 -20.92
CA THR A 113 -8.46 8.01 -21.61
C THR A 113 -8.55 6.77 -22.50
N PHE A 114 -7.46 6.46 -23.22
CA PHE A 114 -7.42 5.27 -24.07
C PHE A 114 -7.53 3.98 -23.24
N SER A 115 -6.77 3.86 -22.15
CA SER A 115 -6.84 2.69 -21.27
C SER A 115 -8.20 2.54 -20.61
N VAL A 116 -8.80 3.64 -20.13
CA VAL A 116 -10.17 3.63 -19.56
C VAL A 116 -11.18 3.14 -20.59
N ALA A 117 -11.13 3.64 -21.82
CA ALA A 117 -12.05 3.22 -22.88
C ALA A 117 -11.90 1.74 -23.26
N VAL A 118 -10.69 1.19 -23.15
CA VAL A 118 -10.45 -0.25 -23.34
C VAL A 118 -11.06 -1.09 -22.21
N ILE A 119 -10.90 -0.62 -20.96
CA ILE A 119 -11.41 -1.31 -19.76
C ILE A 119 -12.95 -1.25 -19.69
N ASP A 120 -13.54 -0.08 -19.95
CA ASP A 120 -14.98 0.16 -19.90
C ASP A 120 -15.75 -0.40 -21.11
N ARG A 121 -15.07 -1.13 -22.02
CA ARG A 121 -15.76 -1.63 -23.21
C ARG A 121 -16.83 -2.67 -22.80
N GLN A 122 -18.09 -2.28 -22.96
CA GLN A 122 -19.27 -3.15 -22.83
C GLN A 122 -19.60 -3.85 -24.16
N THR A 123 -18.60 -4.25 -24.96
CA THR A 123 -18.85 -4.78 -26.30
C THR A 123 -19.05 -6.29 -26.27
N SER A 124 -20.24 -6.74 -26.71
CA SER A 124 -20.66 -8.14 -26.87
C SER A 124 -20.02 -8.86 -28.08
N ILE A 125 -18.83 -8.44 -28.50
CA ILE A 125 -18.22 -8.92 -29.74
C ILE A 125 -17.37 -10.15 -29.41
N GLU A 126 -17.68 -11.30 -30.02
CA GLU A 126 -16.90 -12.53 -29.91
C GLU A 126 -15.54 -12.40 -30.61
N PHE A 127 -14.53 -11.86 -29.93
CA PHE A 127 -13.14 -12.04 -30.36
C PHE A 127 -12.53 -13.33 -29.74
N ASP A 128 -11.31 -13.66 -30.16
CA ASP A 128 -10.48 -14.63 -29.45
C ASP A 128 -10.26 -14.14 -28.02
N ARG A 129 -10.90 -14.81 -27.06
CA ARG A 129 -10.82 -14.53 -25.61
C ARG A 129 -9.38 -14.33 -25.13
N SER A 130 -8.40 -15.00 -25.73
CA SER A 130 -6.99 -14.87 -25.35
C SER A 130 -6.40 -13.50 -25.70
N PHE A 131 -6.82 -12.89 -26.82
CA PHE A 131 -6.37 -11.57 -27.23
C PHE A 131 -7.05 -10.45 -26.43
N GLU A 132 -8.36 -10.56 -26.20
CA GLU A 132 -9.11 -9.60 -25.37
C GLU A 132 -8.56 -9.50 -23.95
N THR A 133 -8.28 -10.67 -23.34
CA THR A 133 -7.67 -10.75 -22.01
C THR A 133 -6.30 -10.07 -21.96
N LEU A 134 -5.51 -10.16 -23.05
CA LEU A 134 -4.22 -9.48 -23.14
C LEU A 134 -4.38 -7.96 -23.26
N VAL A 135 -5.32 -7.48 -24.06
CA VAL A 135 -5.56 -6.05 -24.25
C VAL A 135 -6.10 -5.40 -22.97
N ASP A 136 -7.06 -6.04 -22.30
CA ASP A 136 -7.56 -5.63 -20.98
C ASP A 136 -6.43 -5.57 -19.95
N LYS A 137 -5.62 -6.62 -19.86
CA LYS A 137 -4.48 -6.68 -18.95
C LYS A 137 -3.50 -5.52 -19.16
N GLU A 138 -3.16 -5.20 -20.41
CA GLU A 138 -2.22 -4.12 -20.73
C GLU A 138 -2.81 -2.73 -20.45
N ALA A 139 -4.13 -2.56 -20.61
CA ALA A 139 -4.82 -1.34 -20.20
C ALA A 139 -4.76 -1.13 -18.69
N TRP A 140 -5.07 -2.16 -17.89
CA TRP A 140 -4.97 -2.12 -16.43
C TRP A 140 -3.54 -1.79 -15.94
N LEU A 141 -2.52 -2.39 -16.56
CA LEU A 141 -1.12 -2.12 -16.22
C LEU A 141 -0.70 -0.70 -16.59
N THR A 142 -1.20 -0.16 -17.71
CA THR A 142 -0.95 1.22 -18.10
C THR A 142 -1.53 2.19 -17.08
N VAL A 143 -2.78 1.95 -16.64
CA VAL A 143 -3.40 2.74 -15.58
C VAL A 143 -2.58 2.64 -14.30
N GLU A 144 -2.16 1.44 -13.88
CA GLU A 144 -1.34 1.23 -12.68
C GLU A 144 -0.09 2.13 -12.67
N VAL A 145 0.67 2.15 -13.77
CA VAL A 145 1.88 2.98 -13.90
C VAL A 145 1.55 4.47 -13.80
N LEU A 146 0.47 4.91 -14.43
CA LEU A 146 0.07 6.33 -14.40
C LEU A 146 -0.37 6.76 -12.99
N VAL A 147 -1.22 5.97 -12.34
CA VAL A 147 -1.79 6.33 -11.04
C VAL A 147 -0.82 6.14 -9.88
N GLN A 148 0.27 5.39 -10.07
CA GLN A 148 1.32 5.20 -9.06
C GLN A 148 1.98 6.53 -8.66
N TYR A 149 2.15 7.46 -9.60
CA TYR A 149 2.85 8.72 -9.38
C TYR A 149 1.88 9.88 -9.15
N LYS A 150 1.90 10.45 -7.94
CA LYS A 150 1.07 11.61 -7.57
C LYS A 150 1.16 12.78 -8.57
N VAL A 151 2.34 12.99 -9.15
CA VAL A 151 2.61 14.06 -10.13
C VAL A 151 1.83 13.87 -11.44
N TYR A 152 1.55 12.63 -11.85
CA TYR A 152 0.72 12.34 -13.02
C TYR A 152 -0.77 12.47 -12.68
N CYS A 153 -1.18 12.04 -11.48
CA CYS A 153 -2.56 12.24 -11.02
C CYS A 153 -2.97 13.71 -11.00
N ALA A 154 -2.03 14.63 -10.74
CA ALA A 154 -2.30 16.08 -10.78
C ALA A 154 -2.61 16.62 -12.19
N VAL A 155 -2.38 15.83 -13.25
CA VAL A 155 -2.73 16.16 -14.64
C VAL A 155 -4.16 15.72 -14.96
N LEU A 156 -4.64 14.66 -14.31
CA LEU A 156 -6.00 14.15 -14.49
C LEU A 156 -6.99 15.05 -13.77
N ASP A 157 -8.17 15.22 -14.35
CA ASP A 157 -9.24 15.91 -13.64
C ASP A 157 -9.87 14.98 -12.59
N TYR A 158 -10.61 15.58 -11.65
CA TYR A 158 -11.26 14.83 -10.58
C TYR A 158 -12.30 13.83 -11.11
N LYS A 159 -12.95 14.15 -12.23
CA LYS A 159 -14.01 13.32 -12.82
C LYS A 159 -13.42 12.04 -13.43
N ASP A 160 -12.32 12.16 -14.16
CA ASP A 160 -11.54 11.06 -14.73
C ASP A 160 -11.05 10.12 -13.62
N TRP A 161 -10.56 10.69 -12.52
CA TRP A 161 -10.14 9.93 -11.35
C TRP A 161 -11.32 9.18 -10.71
N LYS A 162 -12.46 9.86 -10.47
CA LYS A 162 -13.66 9.28 -9.85
C LYS A 162 -14.22 8.14 -10.70
N ASN A 163 -14.40 8.38 -12.00
CA ASN A 163 -14.89 7.37 -12.94
C ASN A 163 -13.98 6.14 -12.99
N MET A 164 -12.66 6.34 -12.95
CA MET A 164 -11.71 5.23 -12.94
C MET A 164 -11.75 4.45 -11.62
N LEU A 165 -11.94 5.13 -10.49
CA LEU A 165 -12.12 4.45 -9.21
C LEU A 165 -13.43 3.64 -9.20
N ASP A 166 -14.54 4.21 -9.66
CA ASP A 166 -15.83 3.50 -9.81
C ASP A 166 -15.68 2.26 -10.69
N LEU A 167 -15.04 2.42 -11.86
CA LEU A 167 -14.77 1.33 -12.79
C LEU A 167 -13.91 0.24 -12.15
N ALA A 168 -12.86 0.63 -11.42
CA ALA A 168 -11.99 -0.31 -10.72
C ALA A 168 -12.71 -1.04 -9.59
N LEU A 169 -13.52 -0.36 -8.79
CA LEU A 169 -14.33 -0.98 -7.74
C LEU A 169 -15.35 -1.97 -8.32
N GLY A 170 -16.05 -1.56 -9.38
CA GLY A 170 -16.98 -2.42 -10.12
C GLY A 170 -16.28 -3.69 -10.64
N SER A 171 -15.05 -3.56 -11.16
CA SER A 171 -14.29 -4.68 -11.76
C SER A 171 -13.80 -5.76 -10.78
N ILE A 172 -13.93 -5.57 -9.46
CA ILE A 172 -13.43 -6.51 -8.43
C ILE A 172 -14.55 -7.03 -7.51
N SER A 173 -15.79 -6.54 -7.62
CA SER A 173 -16.90 -6.98 -6.77
C SER A 173 -17.30 -8.44 -7.03
N PRO A 174 -17.20 -9.37 -6.06
CA PRO A 174 -17.65 -10.75 -6.23
C PRO A 174 -19.17 -10.95 -6.30
N THR A 175 -19.98 -9.87 -6.20
CA THR A 175 -21.45 -9.93 -6.23
C THR A 175 -22.10 -9.25 -7.43
N LEU A 176 -21.33 -8.77 -8.40
CA LEU A 176 -21.87 -8.37 -9.70
C LEU A 176 -21.72 -9.53 -10.68
N ASP A 177 -22.78 -9.73 -11.46
CA ASP A 177 -23.10 -10.89 -12.29
C ASP A 177 -21.96 -11.55 -13.07
N SER A 178 -22.25 -12.74 -13.59
CA SER A 178 -21.45 -13.62 -14.46
C SER A 178 -20.74 -12.98 -15.67
N ASP A 179 -20.82 -11.66 -15.83
CA ASP A 179 -20.24 -10.86 -16.89
C ASP A 179 -19.10 -9.94 -16.41
N LEU A 180 -18.55 -10.15 -15.22
CA LEU A 180 -17.33 -9.45 -14.81
C LEU A 180 -16.14 -9.84 -15.71
N ILE A 181 -15.79 -8.90 -16.57
CA ILE A 181 -14.62 -8.93 -17.44
C ILE A 181 -13.37 -8.99 -16.54
N GLY A 182 -12.85 -10.20 -16.37
CA GLY A 182 -11.40 -10.44 -16.41
C GLY A 182 -10.85 -11.49 -15.46
N ASP A 183 -9.63 -11.90 -15.82
CA ASP A 183 -8.93 -13.04 -15.26
C ASP A 183 -8.38 -12.74 -13.85
N THR A 184 -8.34 -13.76 -12.99
CA THR A 184 -7.59 -13.81 -11.73
C THR A 184 -6.17 -13.20 -11.82
N ALA A 185 -5.53 -13.29 -12.99
CA ALA A 185 -4.22 -12.70 -13.26
C ALA A 185 -4.19 -11.15 -13.23
N THR A 186 -5.33 -10.46 -13.33
CA THR A 186 -5.43 -8.98 -13.31
C THR A 186 -6.00 -8.43 -12.00
N ALA A 187 -6.59 -9.27 -11.14
CA ALA A 187 -7.18 -8.86 -9.86
C ALA A 187 -6.18 -8.09 -8.97
N ALA A 188 -4.93 -8.55 -8.91
CA ALA A 188 -3.87 -7.86 -8.16
C ALA A 188 -3.57 -6.46 -8.73
N THR A 189 -3.50 -6.32 -10.06
CA THR A 189 -3.29 -5.03 -10.73
C THR A 189 -4.44 -4.08 -10.43
N ARG A 190 -5.68 -4.54 -10.52
CA ARG A 190 -6.87 -3.71 -10.23
C ARG A 190 -6.88 -3.24 -8.78
N ALA A 191 -6.55 -4.12 -7.83
CA ALA A 191 -6.41 -3.75 -6.42
C ALA A 191 -5.30 -2.71 -6.20
N ARG A 192 -4.15 -2.85 -6.90
CA ARG A 192 -3.08 -1.84 -6.87
C ARG A 192 -3.52 -0.50 -7.45
N VAL A 193 -4.28 -0.51 -8.54
CA VAL A 193 -4.86 0.70 -9.14
C VAL A 193 -5.76 1.41 -8.13
N ILE A 194 -6.70 0.70 -7.49
CA ILE A 194 -7.56 1.25 -6.42
C ILE A 194 -6.70 1.87 -5.32
N ARG A 195 -5.73 1.13 -4.79
CA ARG A 195 -4.83 1.64 -3.74
C ARG A 195 -4.11 2.91 -4.17
N PHE A 196 -3.57 2.96 -5.38
CA PHE A 196 -2.84 4.12 -5.87
C PHE A 196 -3.75 5.32 -6.12
N LEU A 197 -4.94 5.09 -6.67
CA LEU A 197 -5.98 6.12 -6.81
C LEU A 197 -6.30 6.71 -5.43
N LEU A 198 -6.63 5.88 -4.44
CA LEU A 198 -6.95 6.31 -3.07
C LEU A 198 -5.78 7.05 -2.40
N LYS A 199 -4.56 6.53 -2.54
CA LYS A 199 -3.35 7.11 -1.95
C LYS A 199 -3.03 8.51 -2.49
N ASN A 200 -3.29 8.72 -3.78
CA ASN A 200 -2.93 9.95 -4.47
C ASN A 200 -4.10 10.95 -4.57
N CYS A 201 -5.30 10.56 -4.15
CA CYS A 201 -6.47 11.44 -4.10
C CYS A 201 -6.42 12.40 -2.92
N LEU A 202 -6.92 13.61 -3.14
CA LEU A 202 -7.17 14.60 -2.10
C LEU A 202 -8.67 14.54 -1.78
N PHE A 203 -9.05 13.67 -0.84
CA PHE A 203 -10.42 13.66 -0.34
C PHE A 203 -10.69 14.92 0.50
N ASP A 204 -11.76 15.63 0.18
CA ASP A 204 -12.33 16.67 1.03
C ASP A 204 -13.60 16.15 1.71
N LEU A 205 -13.38 15.41 2.80
CA LEU A 205 -14.42 14.73 3.56
C LEU A 205 -15.32 15.69 4.34
N ASN A 206 -14.97 16.98 4.41
CA ASN A 206 -15.69 17.96 5.21
C ASN A 206 -16.88 18.58 4.46
N GLU A 207 -16.81 18.68 3.13
CA GLU A 207 -17.78 19.42 2.33
C GLU A 207 -18.52 18.58 1.28
N ASN A 208 -17.99 17.41 0.86
CA ASN A 208 -18.52 16.67 -0.30
C ASN A 208 -19.22 15.36 0.06
N SER A 209 -20.55 15.32 -0.04
CA SER A 209 -21.36 14.11 0.21
C SER A 209 -21.11 12.98 -0.78
N GLU A 210 -20.75 13.30 -2.03
CA GLU A 210 -20.47 12.29 -3.06
C GLU A 210 -19.19 11.50 -2.76
N GLU A 211 -18.19 12.15 -2.15
CA GLU A 211 -16.94 11.47 -1.75
C GLU A 211 -17.17 10.50 -0.62
N ARG A 212 -18.06 10.84 0.32
CA ARG A 212 -18.44 9.92 1.41
C ARG A 212 -19.16 8.68 0.88
N GLU A 213 -20.04 8.85 -0.10
CA GLU A 213 -20.75 7.74 -0.75
C GLU A 213 -19.78 6.82 -1.52
N LEU A 214 -18.87 7.41 -2.30
CA LEU A 214 -17.82 6.68 -3.01
C LEU A 214 -16.96 5.84 -2.05
N LEU A 215 -16.56 6.43 -0.92
CA LEU A 215 -15.76 5.77 0.10
C LEU A 215 -16.50 4.65 0.83
N SER A 216 -17.82 4.80 1.04
CA SER A 216 -18.65 3.72 1.55
C SER A 216 -18.67 2.54 0.57
N GLY A 217 -18.75 2.81 -0.74
CA GLY A 217 -18.58 1.80 -1.78
C GLY A 217 -17.22 1.11 -1.74
N VAL A 218 -16.13 1.86 -1.53
CA VAL A 218 -14.77 1.31 -1.36
C VAL A 218 -14.71 0.35 -0.17
N VAL A 219 -15.25 0.74 0.99
CA VAL A 219 -15.31 -0.10 2.19
C VAL A 219 -16.04 -1.40 1.88
N GLY A 220 -17.24 -1.32 1.30
CA GLY A 220 -18.04 -2.51 0.99
C GLY A 220 -17.32 -3.48 0.04
N VAL A 221 -16.60 -2.97 -0.96
CA VAL A 221 -15.79 -3.79 -1.87
C VAL A 221 -14.63 -4.47 -1.12
N ILE A 222 -13.95 -3.76 -0.22
CA ILE A 222 -12.85 -4.32 0.58
C ILE A 222 -13.34 -5.40 1.54
N GLU A 223 -14.48 -5.20 2.20
CA GLU A 223 -15.10 -6.22 3.04
C GLU A 223 -15.41 -7.49 2.25
N GLN A 224 -15.93 -7.34 1.03
CA GLN A 224 -16.14 -8.46 0.12
C GLN A 224 -14.84 -9.15 -0.28
N TRP A 225 -13.72 -8.41 -0.42
CA TRP A 225 -12.40 -9.03 -0.66
C TRP A 225 -11.96 -9.89 0.51
N PHE A 226 -12.24 -9.49 1.75
CA PHE A 226 -11.92 -10.30 2.92
C PHE A 226 -12.82 -11.53 3.04
N GLU A 227 -14.11 -11.42 2.70
CA GLU A 227 -15.01 -12.57 2.71
C GLU A 227 -14.70 -13.60 1.61
N VAL A 228 -14.41 -13.14 0.40
CA VAL A 228 -14.11 -14.02 -0.75
C VAL A 228 -12.63 -14.45 -0.82
N GLY A 229 -11.74 -13.66 -0.21
CA GLY A 229 -10.29 -13.85 -0.23
C GLY A 229 -9.75 -14.81 0.84
N LYS A 230 -10.59 -15.35 1.74
CA LYS A 230 -10.18 -16.38 2.72
C LYS A 230 -9.46 -17.53 2.02
N GLY A 231 -8.12 -17.55 2.12
CA GLY A 231 -7.25 -18.59 1.55
C GLY A 231 -6.52 -18.28 0.22
N LYS A 232 -6.60 -17.06 -0.34
CA LYS A 232 -5.87 -16.68 -1.57
C LYS A 232 -4.83 -15.56 -1.30
N SER A 233 -3.53 -15.88 -1.39
CA SER A 233 -2.44 -15.04 -0.83
C SER A 233 -2.20 -13.69 -1.49
N ILE A 234 -2.49 -13.52 -2.79
CA ILE A 234 -2.13 -12.29 -3.53
C ILE A 234 -3.17 -11.18 -3.34
N VAL A 235 -4.46 -11.51 -3.37
CA VAL A 235 -5.54 -10.53 -3.18
C VAL A 235 -5.55 -10.03 -1.73
N ASP A 236 -5.28 -10.92 -0.77
CA ASP A 236 -5.20 -10.57 0.65
C ASP A 236 -4.12 -9.50 0.93
N LYS A 237 -2.93 -9.63 0.34
CA LYS A 237 -1.86 -8.63 0.51
C LYS A 237 -2.27 -7.24 0.01
N GLU A 238 -2.84 -7.16 -1.19
CA GLU A 238 -3.26 -5.89 -1.76
C GLU A 238 -4.49 -5.31 -1.03
N ALA A 239 -5.38 -6.16 -0.50
CA ALA A 239 -6.47 -5.75 0.39
C ALA A 239 -5.92 -5.03 1.63
N TRP A 240 -4.98 -5.66 2.35
CA TRP A 240 -4.37 -5.07 3.54
C TRP A 240 -3.63 -3.77 3.26
N LEU A 241 -2.91 -3.69 2.13
CA LEU A 241 -2.23 -2.47 1.71
C LEU A 241 -3.22 -1.36 1.33
N THR A 242 -4.39 -1.71 0.79
CA THR A 242 -5.47 -0.75 0.50
C THR A 242 -6.10 -0.22 1.79
N VAL A 243 -6.41 -1.11 2.73
CA VAL A 243 -6.89 -0.73 4.07
C VAL A 243 -5.89 0.20 4.76
N GLU A 244 -4.59 -0.13 4.73
CA GLU A 244 -3.54 0.70 5.33
C GLU A 244 -3.61 2.15 4.85
N VAL A 245 -3.75 2.37 3.54
CA VAL A 245 -3.91 3.71 2.97
C VAL A 245 -5.16 4.40 3.52
N LEU A 246 -6.29 3.72 3.53
CA LEU A 246 -7.55 4.31 3.98
C LEU A 246 -7.52 4.73 5.45
N VAL A 247 -6.97 3.88 6.33
CA VAL A 247 -6.88 4.19 7.77
C VAL A 247 -5.80 5.23 8.07
N GLN A 248 -4.71 5.27 7.29
CA GLN A 248 -3.63 6.25 7.44
C GLN A 248 -4.14 7.68 7.20
N TYR A 249 -4.97 7.89 6.17
CA TYR A 249 -5.47 9.21 5.81
C TYR A 249 -6.75 9.62 6.55
N LYS A 250 -7.16 8.87 7.59
CA LYS A 250 -8.42 9.07 8.34
C LYS A 250 -9.70 9.02 7.49
N VAL A 251 -9.56 8.69 6.21
CA VAL A 251 -10.66 8.51 5.26
C VAL A 251 -11.60 7.42 5.76
N TYR A 252 -11.02 6.33 6.27
CA TYR A 252 -11.77 5.23 6.89
C TYR A 252 -12.53 5.66 8.15
N CYS A 253 -11.92 6.48 9.02
CA CYS A 253 -12.52 6.87 10.30
C CYS A 253 -13.67 7.89 10.15
N ALA A 254 -13.78 8.56 9.00
CA ALA A 254 -14.88 9.50 8.73
C ALA A 254 -16.14 8.81 8.18
N VAL A 255 -16.02 7.58 7.68
CA VAL A 255 -17.08 6.88 6.93
C VAL A 255 -17.57 5.63 7.65
N LEU A 256 -16.73 4.97 8.44
CA LEU A 256 -17.14 3.79 9.20
C LEU A 256 -17.95 4.14 10.45
N ASP A 257 -19.00 3.36 10.68
CA ASP A 257 -19.59 3.28 12.01
C ASP A 257 -18.69 2.46 12.96
N TYR A 258 -19.04 2.45 14.24
CA TYR A 258 -18.28 1.71 15.25
C TYR A 258 -18.24 0.20 14.99
N LYS A 259 -19.28 -0.36 14.37
CA LYS A 259 -19.40 -1.79 14.12
C LYS A 259 -18.42 -2.22 13.02
N ASP A 260 -18.36 -1.49 11.92
CA ASP A 260 -17.45 -1.80 10.80
C ASP A 260 -15.98 -1.60 11.21
N TRP A 261 -15.70 -0.55 11.99
CA TRP A 261 -14.38 -0.35 12.58
C TRP A 261 -13.97 -1.53 13.47
N LYS A 262 -14.88 -1.99 14.35
CA LYS A 262 -14.63 -3.12 15.25
C LYS A 262 -14.39 -4.41 14.48
N ASN A 263 -15.21 -4.70 13.46
CA ASN A 263 -15.04 -5.87 12.60
C ASN A 263 -13.66 -5.86 11.91
N MET A 264 -13.24 -4.70 11.39
CA MET A 264 -11.93 -4.55 10.75
C MET A 264 -10.78 -4.73 11.75
N LEU A 265 -10.94 -4.21 12.97
CA LEU A 265 -9.96 -4.40 14.05
C LEU A 265 -9.86 -5.88 14.46
N ASP A 266 -10.98 -6.57 14.64
CA ASP A 266 -11.03 -7.99 14.99
C ASP A 266 -10.39 -8.85 13.89
N LEU A 267 -10.66 -8.54 12.61
CA LEU A 267 -10.03 -9.18 11.47
C LEU A 267 -8.51 -8.96 11.46
N ALA A 268 -8.08 -7.72 11.70
CA ALA A 268 -6.66 -7.37 11.72
C ALA A 268 -5.93 -8.07 12.88
N LEU A 269 -6.51 -8.07 14.09
CA LEU A 269 -5.98 -8.75 15.26
C LEU A 269 -5.91 -10.28 15.06
N GLY A 270 -6.95 -10.89 14.49
CA GLY A 270 -6.94 -12.32 14.16
C GLY A 270 -5.89 -12.71 13.11
N SER A 271 -5.50 -11.75 12.26
CA SER A 271 -4.55 -11.97 11.16
C SER A 271 -3.07 -11.80 11.54
N ILE A 272 -2.77 -11.26 12.73
CA ILE A 272 -1.41 -11.16 13.27
C ILE A 272 -1.08 -12.36 14.16
N SER A 273 -1.13 -13.59 13.62
CA SER A 273 -0.73 -14.77 14.39
C SER A 273 0.80 -14.86 14.53
N PRO A 274 1.33 -15.19 15.72
CA PRO A 274 2.77 -15.39 15.92
C PRO A 274 3.25 -16.82 15.60
N THR A 275 2.35 -17.75 15.24
CA THR A 275 2.75 -19.11 14.78
C THR A 275 3.28 -19.04 13.35
N LEU A 276 4.54 -18.64 13.22
CA LEU A 276 5.27 -18.51 11.95
C LEU A 276 5.45 -19.82 11.15
N ASP A 277 4.97 -20.98 11.63
CA ASP A 277 5.31 -22.31 11.09
C ASP A 277 4.13 -23.17 10.60
N SER A 278 2.89 -22.68 10.60
CA SER A 278 1.79 -23.45 10.00
C SER A 278 0.68 -22.51 9.54
N ASP A 279 0.51 -22.41 8.23
CA ASP A 279 -0.65 -21.82 7.58
C ASP A 279 -0.97 -20.37 7.97
N LEU A 280 0.05 -19.49 7.89
CA LEU A 280 -0.23 -18.08 7.70
C LEU A 280 -1.05 -17.95 6.41
N ILE A 281 -2.30 -17.53 6.53
CA ILE A 281 -2.97 -16.82 5.45
C ILE A 281 -2.09 -15.58 5.20
N GLY A 282 -1.18 -15.65 4.22
CA GLY A 282 -0.35 -14.51 3.76
C GLY A 282 1.15 -14.62 4.03
N ASP A 283 1.94 -13.94 3.18
CA ASP A 283 3.40 -13.81 3.36
C ASP A 283 3.75 -12.98 4.61
N THR A 284 4.97 -13.13 5.13
CA THR A 284 5.42 -12.41 6.33
C THR A 284 5.36 -10.88 6.17
N ALA A 285 5.48 -10.35 4.94
CA ALA A 285 5.34 -8.92 4.64
C ALA A 285 3.92 -8.40 4.90
N THR A 286 2.92 -9.24 4.65
CA THR A 286 1.50 -8.94 4.92
C THR A 286 1.24 -8.80 6.42
N ALA A 287 1.93 -9.57 7.27
CA ALA A 287 1.85 -9.42 8.73
C ALA A 287 2.35 -8.05 9.23
N ALA A 288 3.42 -7.51 8.62
CA ALA A 288 3.89 -6.16 8.94
C ALA A 288 2.86 -5.08 8.54
N THR A 289 2.21 -5.24 7.38
CA THR A 289 1.11 -4.36 6.96
C THR A 289 -0.07 -4.43 7.92
N ARG A 290 -0.50 -5.62 8.33
CA ARG A 290 -1.57 -5.81 9.32
C ARG A 290 -1.27 -5.12 10.65
N ALA A 291 -0.03 -5.23 11.14
CA ALA A 291 0.39 -4.53 12.35
C ALA A 291 0.28 -2.99 12.22
N ARG A 292 0.61 -2.43 11.04
CA ARG A 292 0.42 -1.00 10.77
C ARG A 292 -1.06 -0.62 10.70
N VAL A 293 -1.90 -1.46 10.08
CA VAL A 293 -3.36 -1.26 10.07
C VAL A 293 -3.93 -1.22 11.49
N ILE A 294 -3.56 -2.18 12.35
CA ILE A 294 -3.96 -2.19 13.77
C ILE A 294 -3.55 -0.88 14.44
N ARG A 295 -2.29 -0.45 14.26
CA ARG A 295 -1.80 0.81 14.83
C ARG A 295 -2.65 2.00 14.39
N PHE A 296 -2.93 2.13 13.10
CA PHE A 296 -3.70 3.25 12.57
C PHE A 296 -5.17 3.21 13.00
N LEU A 297 -5.81 2.04 13.04
CA LEU A 297 -7.18 1.87 13.54
C LEU A 297 -7.30 2.32 14.99
N LEU A 298 -6.36 1.91 15.84
CA LEU A 298 -6.37 2.25 17.27
C LEU A 298 -5.96 3.70 17.53
N LYS A 299 -5.00 4.23 16.76
CA LYS A 299 -4.56 5.63 16.88
C LYS A 299 -5.65 6.63 16.51
N ASN A 300 -6.52 6.27 15.58
CA ASN A 300 -7.59 7.14 15.10
C ASN A 300 -8.95 6.88 15.76
N CYS A 301 -9.07 5.89 16.65
CA CYS A 301 -10.29 5.63 17.41
C CYS A 301 -10.24 6.36 18.77
N LEU A 302 -11.33 7.03 19.12
CA LEU A 302 -11.54 7.60 20.44
C LEU A 302 -12.33 6.58 21.27
N PHE A 303 -11.68 5.92 22.22
CA PHE A 303 -12.32 5.10 23.23
C PHE A 303 -12.82 6.02 24.36
N ASP A 304 -14.10 5.95 24.71
CA ASP A 304 -14.64 6.43 25.96
C ASP A 304 -14.50 5.36 27.05
N LEU A 305 -13.29 5.28 27.59
CA LEU A 305 -12.97 4.35 28.67
C LEU A 305 -13.58 4.75 30.02
N ASN A 306 -14.26 5.89 30.14
CA ASN A 306 -14.84 6.33 31.42
C ASN A 306 -16.27 5.83 31.60
N GLU A 307 -17.02 5.72 30.51
CA GLU A 307 -18.47 5.42 30.55
C GLU A 307 -18.83 4.09 29.86
N ASN A 308 -18.00 3.56 28.95
CA ASN A 308 -18.35 2.38 28.15
C ASN A 308 -17.59 1.11 28.57
N SER A 309 -18.31 0.14 29.17
CA SER A 309 -17.73 -1.15 29.59
C SER A 309 -17.29 -2.03 28.43
N GLU A 310 -17.97 -1.96 27.28
CA GLU A 310 -17.61 -2.76 26.10
C GLU A 310 -16.28 -2.32 25.48
N GLU A 311 -16.01 -1.02 25.49
CA GLU A 311 -14.75 -0.46 24.99
C GLU A 311 -13.56 -0.78 25.90
N ARG A 312 -13.79 -0.85 27.22
CA ARG A 312 -12.79 -1.36 28.18
C ARG A 312 -12.46 -2.83 27.93
N GLU A 313 -13.48 -3.65 27.68
CA GLU A 313 -13.29 -5.07 27.34
C GLU A 313 -12.54 -5.22 26.02
N LEU A 314 -12.88 -4.43 25.00
CA LEU A 314 -12.18 -4.40 23.72
C LEU A 314 -10.72 -4.01 23.88
N LEU A 315 -10.41 -2.93 24.61
CA LEU A 315 -9.04 -2.49 24.86
C LEU A 315 -8.23 -3.56 25.62
N SER A 316 -8.83 -4.19 26.63
CA SER A 316 -8.22 -5.31 27.36
C SER A 316 -7.92 -6.49 26.42
N GLY A 317 -8.85 -6.81 25.51
CA GLY A 317 -8.69 -7.82 24.48
C GLY A 317 -7.53 -7.51 23.52
N VAL A 318 -7.47 -6.27 23.01
CA VAL A 318 -6.39 -5.78 22.14
C VAL A 318 -5.02 -5.96 22.80
N VAL A 319 -4.86 -5.48 24.03
CA VAL A 319 -3.58 -5.61 24.77
C VAL A 319 -3.26 -7.09 24.99
N GLY A 320 -4.26 -7.93 25.24
CA GLY A 320 -4.10 -9.38 25.38
C GLY A 320 -3.61 -10.08 24.11
N VAL A 321 -4.16 -9.73 22.94
CA VAL A 321 -3.70 -10.28 21.65
C VAL A 321 -2.26 -9.85 21.37
N ILE A 322 -1.93 -8.57 21.59
CA ILE A 322 -0.58 -8.06 21.41
C ILE A 322 0.41 -8.77 22.36
N GLU A 323 0.04 -8.99 23.62
CA GLU A 323 0.84 -9.75 24.57
C GLU A 323 1.10 -11.18 24.09
N GLN A 324 0.07 -11.90 23.64
CA GLN A 324 0.21 -13.26 23.13
C GLN A 324 1.17 -13.32 21.93
N TRP A 325 1.14 -12.30 21.07
CA TRP A 325 2.09 -12.18 19.97
C TRP A 325 3.54 -12.10 20.48
N PHE A 326 3.80 -11.24 21.47
CA PHE A 326 5.12 -11.14 22.10
C PHE A 326 5.51 -12.43 22.85
N GLU A 327 4.57 -13.11 23.50
CA GLU A 327 4.80 -14.37 24.20
C GLU A 327 5.40 -15.42 23.28
N VAL A 328 4.77 -15.63 22.13
CA VAL A 328 5.25 -16.59 21.13
C VAL A 328 6.54 -16.10 20.47
N GLY A 329 6.65 -14.79 20.20
CA GLY A 329 7.87 -14.17 19.66
C GLY A 329 9.11 -14.37 20.53
N LYS A 330 8.97 -14.47 21.86
CA LYS A 330 10.08 -14.77 22.79
C LYS A 330 10.70 -16.15 22.58
N GLY A 331 10.00 -17.08 21.93
CA GLY A 331 10.44 -18.45 21.67
C GLY A 331 11.20 -18.64 20.36
N LYS A 332 11.26 -17.61 19.49
CA LYS A 332 11.92 -17.68 18.19
C LYS A 332 13.36 -17.16 18.27
N SER A 333 14.29 -17.78 17.52
CA SER A 333 15.66 -17.27 17.33
C SER A 333 15.59 -15.96 16.54
N MET A 334 16.49 -15.01 16.82
CA MET A 334 16.52 -13.67 16.21
C MET A 334 17.82 -13.39 15.41
N GLU A 335 18.48 -14.43 14.89
CA GLU A 335 19.82 -14.38 14.27
C GLU A 335 19.86 -14.41 12.71
N LYS A 336 18.72 -14.60 12.03
CA LYS A 336 18.55 -14.72 10.56
C LYS A 336 17.81 -13.51 9.94
N GLU A 337 17.84 -13.37 8.61
CA GLU A 337 17.14 -12.26 7.90
C GLU A 337 15.62 -12.19 8.14
N ALA A 338 14.95 -13.33 8.37
CA ALA A 338 13.55 -13.40 8.79
C ALA A 338 13.27 -12.61 10.09
N ASP A 339 14.31 -12.37 10.89
CA ASP A 339 14.23 -11.66 12.16
C ASP A 339 14.20 -10.15 11.99
N SER A 340 14.60 -9.62 10.82
CA SER A 340 14.39 -8.22 10.48
C SER A 340 12.90 -7.86 10.46
N LEU A 341 12.03 -8.77 10.02
CA LEU A 341 10.61 -8.49 9.86
C LEU A 341 9.81 -8.74 11.15
N LEU A 342 10.19 -9.77 11.92
CA LEU A 342 9.67 -9.96 13.28
C LEU A 342 9.95 -8.73 14.14
N LEU A 343 11.15 -8.12 14.00
CA LEU A 343 11.49 -6.86 14.66
C LEU A 343 10.68 -5.66 14.15
N VAL A 344 10.30 -5.62 12.87
CA VAL A 344 9.42 -4.58 12.30
C VAL A 344 8.01 -4.69 12.89
N ILE A 345 7.44 -5.89 12.94
CA ILE A 345 6.12 -6.14 13.55
C ILE A 345 6.17 -5.77 15.03
N ALA A 346 7.15 -6.28 15.77
CA ALA A 346 7.34 -5.98 17.18
C ALA A 346 7.46 -4.47 17.43
N SER A 347 8.23 -3.75 16.62
CA SER A 347 8.38 -2.30 16.77
C SER A 347 7.07 -1.58 16.50
N THR A 348 6.31 -1.99 15.48
CA THR A 348 4.99 -1.42 15.17
C THR A 348 4.01 -1.65 16.31
N LEU A 349 3.96 -2.86 16.90
CA LEU A 349 3.10 -3.17 18.03
C LEU A 349 3.49 -2.40 19.31
N LEU A 350 4.79 -2.21 19.56
CA LEU A 350 5.26 -1.34 20.65
C LEU A 350 4.84 0.11 20.45
N GLU A 351 4.91 0.62 19.22
CA GLU A 351 4.39 1.95 18.88
C GLU A 351 2.88 2.04 19.11
N THR A 352 2.12 1.02 18.73
CA THR A 352 0.67 0.95 19.01
C THR A 352 0.38 1.07 20.49
N LEU A 353 1.05 0.27 21.34
CA LEU A 353 0.87 0.34 22.79
C LEU A 353 1.30 1.71 23.34
N THR A 354 2.34 2.30 22.78
CA THR A 354 2.82 3.63 23.15
C THR A 354 1.81 4.73 22.80
N ASP A 355 1.21 4.65 21.61
CA ASP A 355 0.15 5.58 21.17
C ASP A 355 -1.09 5.44 22.07
N LEU A 356 -1.47 4.21 22.44
CA LEU A 356 -2.55 3.97 23.40
C LEU A 356 -2.24 4.49 24.81
N MET A 357 -1.01 4.32 25.31
CA MET A 357 -0.57 4.91 26.58
C MET A 357 -0.68 6.43 26.57
N ARG A 358 -0.30 7.09 25.47
CA ARG A 358 -0.41 8.55 25.35
C ARG A 358 -1.87 9.02 25.36
N ALA A 359 -2.76 8.28 24.70
CA ALA A 359 -4.18 8.63 24.60
C ALA A 359 -4.96 8.35 25.91
N TYR A 360 -4.66 7.25 26.59
CA TYR A 360 -5.51 6.70 27.67
C TYR A 360 -4.75 6.46 28.98
N PHE A 361 -3.66 7.18 29.21
CA PHE A 361 -2.63 6.91 30.22
C PHE A 361 -3.13 6.26 31.52
N GLY A 362 -3.88 6.96 32.38
CA GLY A 362 -4.37 6.39 33.64
C GLY A 362 -5.25 5.15 33.44
N SER A 363 -6.21 5.23 32.52
CA SER A 363 -7.24 4.21 32.29
C SER A 363 -6.71 2.91 31.66
N ILE A 364 -5.61 2.95 30.90
CA ILE A 364 -5.00 1.74 30.31
C ILE A 364 -4.08 0.99 31.27
N GLY A 365 -3.64 1.65 32.36
CA GLY A 365 -2.71 1.13 33.36
C GLY A 365 -3.02 -0.29 33.83
N PRO A 366 -4.24 -0.60 34.31
CA PRO A 366 -4.60 -1.92 34.82
C PRO A 366 -4.39 -3.06 33.81
N TYR A 367 -4.66 -2.80 32.52
CA TYR A 367 -4.55 -3.81 31.46
C TYR A 367 -3.10 -4.00 31.00
N LEU A 368 -2.35 -2.90 30.87
CA LEU A 368 -1.00 -2.92 30.33
C LEU A 368 0.05 -3.32 31.37
N LEU A 369 -0.07 -2.89 32.63
CA LEU A 369 0.92 -3.21 33.66
C LEU A 369 0.93 -4.70 34.04
N ASN A 370 -0.23 -5.36 33.97
CA ASN A 370 -0.33 -6.81 34.20
C ASN A 370 0.42 -7.61 33.11
N ARG A 371 0.29 -7.18 31.85
CA ARG A 371 0.79 -7.89 30.66
C ARG A 371 2.18 -7.41 30.20
N GLY A 372 2.59 -6.23 30.64
CA GLY A 372 3.79 -5.50 30.22
C GLY A 372 5.11 -6.26 30.37
N VAL A 373 5.21 -7.17 31.35
CA VAL A 373 6.40 -7.98 31.61
C VAL A 373 6.79 -8.80 30.37
N THR A 374 5.80 -9.35 29.67
CA THR A 374 6.03 -10.16 28.47
C THR A 374 6.71 -9.33 27.37
N MET A 375 6.29 -8.07 27.19
CA MET A 375 6.94 -7.16 26.25
C MET A 375 8.36 -6.78 26.71
N LEU A 376 8.58 -6.55 28.02
CA LEU A 376 9.92 -6.29 28.56
C LEU A 376 10.89 -7.46 28.28
N GLU A 377 10.47 -8.68 28.55
CA GLU A 377 11.26 -9.90 28.29
C GLU A 377 11.60 -10.04 26.81
N PHE A 378 10.65 -9.76 25.92
CA PHE A 378 10.90 -9.75 24.49
C PHE A 378 11.91 -8.67 24.08
N ILE A 379 11.81 -7.45 24.62
CA ILE A 379 12.76 -6.37 24.35
C ILE A 379 14.16 -6.79 24.78
N VAL A 380 14.32 -7.35 25.98
CA VAL A 380 15.61 -7.87 26.48
C VAL A 380 16.22 -8.87 25.50
N LYS A 381 15.45 -9.90 25.10
CA LYS A 381 15.93 -10.94 24.19
C LYS A 381 16.29 -10.39 22.82
N SER A 382 15.42 -9.54 22.26
CA SER A 382 15.57 -8.99 20.92
C SER A 382 16.66 -7.92 20.80
N ASN A 383 17.07 -7.29 21.92
CA ASN A 383 17.99 -6.15 21.88
C ASN A 383 19.32 -6.47 21.20
N LYS A 384 19.86 -7.67 21.40
CA LYS A 384 21.14 -8.09 20.80
C LYS A 384 21.07 -8.17 19.27
N ALA A 385 19.91 -8.49 18.72
CA ALA A 385 19.69 -8.60 17.28
C ALA A 385 19.35 -7.26 16.60
N ARG A 386 19.04 -6.20 17.37
CA ARG A 386 18.64 -4.90 16.83
C ARG A 386 19.86 -4.10 16.38
N LYS A 387 19.93 -3.75 15.09
CA LYS A 387 20.98 -2.90 14.50
C LYS A 387 21.19 -1.56 15.23
N ASN A 388 20.10 -0.98 15.76
CA ASN A 388 20.12 0.31 16.46
C ASN A 388 20.12 0.18 18.00
N GLY A 389 20.24 -1.04 18.53
CA GLY A 389 20.07 -1.33 19.95
C GLY A 389 18.71 -0.86 20.47
N LEU A 390 18.69 -0.38 21.72
CA LEU A 390 17.50 0.08 22.41
C LEU A 390 17.20 1.55 22.06
N ARG A 391 16.73 1.79 20.83
CA ARG A 391 16.33 3.09 20.29
C ARG A 391 15.00 2.99 19.55
N GLY A 392 14.29 4.11 19.40
CA GLY A 392 12.98 4.18 18.73
C GLY A 392 11.89 3.52 19.57
N ALA A 393 10.99 2.77 18.93
CA ALA A 393 9.81 2.18 19.56
C ALA A 393 10.05 1.46 20.91
N PRO A 394 11.07 0.61 21.09
CA PRO A 394 11.33 -0.01 22.39
C PRO A 394 11.71 0.99 23.48
N ALA A 395 12.48 2.02 23.14
CA ALA A 395 12.89 3.04 24.11
C ALA A 395 11.69 3.90 24.53
N GLU A 396 10.88 4.34 23.56
CA GLU A 396 9.67 5.13 23.83
C GLU A 396 8.66 4.36 24.66
N PHE A 397 8.43 3.08 24.32
CA PHE A 397 7.58 2.20 25.10
C PHE A 397 8.07 2.07 26.54
N LEU A 398 9.36 1.82 26.76
CA LEU A 398 9.93 1.67 28.10
C LEU A 398 9.77 2.93 28.94
N MET A 399 10.04 4.10 28.36
CA MET A 399 9.89 5.38 29.06
C MET A 399 8.45 5.59 29.54
N LEU A 400 7.47 5.47 28.63
CA LEU A 400 6.06 5.63 28.96
C LEU A 400 5.52 4.54 29.88
N PHE A 401 5.99 3.30 29.72
CA PHE A 401 5.60 2.19 30.59
C PHE A 401 6.04 2.41 32.05
N PHE A 402 7.25 2.94 32.25
CA PHE A 402 7.72 3.24 33.61
C PHE A 402 7.03 4.46 34.22
N GLU A 403 6.74 5.49 33.42
CA GLU A 403 5.90 6.62 33.86
C GLU A 403 4.50 6.13 34.27
N LEU A 404 3.90 5.25 33.47
CA LEU A 404 2.60 4.64 33.73
C LEU A 404 2.60 3.81 35.01
N TYR A 405 3.69 3.06 35.24
CA TYR A 405 3.90 2.31 36.47
C TYR A 405 3.93 3.23 37.69
N GLN A 406 4.72 4.31 37.65
CA GLN A 406 4.81 5.27 38.75
C GLN A 406 3.46 5.93 39.05
N HIS A 407 2.72 6.33 38.01
CA HIS A 407 1.40 6.91 38.14
C HIS A 407 0.40 5.96 38.83
N ASN A 408 0.37 4.68 38.45
CA ASN A 408 -0.62 3.73 38.99
C ASN A 408 -0.26 3.22 40.40
N VAL A 409 1.03 3.02 40.69
CA VAL A 409 1.48 2.65 42.06
C VAL A 409 1.15 3.76 43.08
N THR A 410 1.14 5.02 42.64
CA THR A 410 0.83 6.17 43.50
C THR A 410 -0.66 6.49 43.58
N ALA A 411 -1.44 6.23 42.52
CA ALA A 411 -2.87 6.57 42.46
C ALA A 411 -3.81 5.45 42.95
N GLU A 412 -3.55 4.17 42.65
CA GLU A 412 -4.46 3.05 42.98
C GLU A 412 -3.71 1.76 43.37
N PRO A 413 -3.37 1.58 44.66
CA PRO A 413 -2.58 0.44 45.15
C PRO A 413 -3.18 -0.94 44.85
N SER A 414 -4.50 -1.02 44.63
CA SER A 414 -5.25 -2.26 44.31
C SER A 414 -4.99 -2.81 42.92
N PHE A 415 -4.41 -2.02 42.01
CA PHE A 415 -4.06 -2.45 40.64
C PHE A 415 -2.56 -2.74 40.46
N CYS A 416 -1.82 -2.95 41.57
CA CYS A 416 -0.39 -3.22 41.55
C CYS A 416 -0.08 -4.69 41.15
N TYR A 417 -0.37 -5.04 39.90
CA TYR A 417 -0.12 -6.37 39.33
C TYR A 417 1.37 -6.67 39.09
N LEU A 418 2.20 -5.61 39.06
CA LEU A 418 3.63 -5.69 38.84
C LEU A 418 4.40 -5.27 40.09
N THR A 419 4.96 -6.24 40.83
CA THR A 419 5.73 -5.91 42.04
C THR A 419 7.03 -5.18 41.68
N PRO A 420 7.49 -4.23 42.52
CA PRO A 420 8.76 -3.53 42.31
C PRO A 420 9.94 -4.49 42.12
N THR A 421 9.95 -5.62 42.83
CA THR A 421 10.97 -6.66 42.72
C THR A 421 10.99 -7.34 41.36
N LYS A 422 9.81 -7.61 40.77
CA LYS A 422 9.68 -8.22 39.44
C LYS A 422 10.10 -7.23 38.36
N LEU A 423 9.69 -5.96 38.48
CA LEU A 423 10.12 -4.89 37.58
C LEU A 423 11.65 -4.69 37.62
N LEU A 424 12.22 -4.56 38.82
CA LEU A 424 13.66 -4.37 39.01
C LEU A 424 14.48 -5.54 38.43
N ARG A 425 13.97 -6.77 38.50
CA ARG A 425 14.61 -7.95 37.89
C ARG A 425 14.71 -7.80 36.37
N GLU A 426 13.63 -7.41 35.70
CA GLU A 426 13.64 -7.24 34.24
C GLU A 426 14.48 -6.01 33.83
N MET A 427 14.44 -4.92 34.60
CA MET A 427 15.30 -3.75 34.37
C MET A 427 16.79 -4.08 34.48
N LYS A 428 17.19 -4.96 35.42
CA LYS A 428 18.58 -5.43 35.53
C LYS A 428 19.03 -6.19 34.28
N LYS A 429 18.16 -7.01 33.68
CA LYS A 429 18.47 -7.69 32.42
C LYS A 429 18.62 -6.72 31.25
N LEU A 430 17.85 -5.63 31.23
CA LEU A 430 18.03 -4.55 30.26
C LEU A 430 19.36 -3.81 30.47
N ARG A 431 19.78 -3.61 31.73
CA ARG A 431 21.03 -2.94 32.14
C ARG A 431 22.28 -3.71 31.73
N GLU A 432 22.28 -5.03 31.88
CA GLU A 432 23.39 -5.88 31.42
C GLU A 432 23.65 -5.78 29.91
N ASN A 433 22.72 -5.15 29.16
CA ASN A 433 22.81 -4.94 27.73
C ASN A 433 22.85 -3.46 27.29
N ASN A 434 22.76 -2.45 28.18
CA ASN A 434 22.75 -1.01 27.80
C ASN A 434 23.12 -0.03 28.96
N ASP A 435 23.85 1.05 28.65
CA ASP A 435 24.37 2.06 29.62
C ASP A 435 23.37 3.11 30.15
N TRP A 436 22.21 3.34 29.51
CA TRP A 436 21.30 4.45 29.87
C TRP A 436 20.37 4.17 31.07
N ALA A 437 20.19 2.90 31.46
CA ALA A 437 19.34 2.51 32.60
C ALA A 437 19.82 3.07 33.95
N MET A 438 21.05 3.59 34.02
CA MET A 438 21.63 4.24 35.20
C MET A 438 20.92 5.52 35.64
N ARG A 439 20.27 6.26 34.72
CA ARG A 439 19.58 7.52 35.08
C ARG A 439 18.23 7.31 35.75
N TRP A 440 17.55 6.20 35.49
CA TRP A 440 16.23 5.92 36.08
C TRP A 440 16.33 5.23 37.44
N VAL A 441 17.23 4.25 37.58
CA VAL A 441 17.46 3.54 38.87
C VAL A 441 18.06 4.46 39.95
N SER A 442 18.63 5.60 39.57
CA SER A 442 19.13 6.60 40.52
C SER A 442 18.09 7.66 40.92
N MET A 443 16.92 7.68 40.26
CA MET A 443 15.83 8.64 40.53
C MET A 443 14.61 8.01 41.25
N THR A 444 14.61 6.69 41.43
CA THR A 444 13.71 5.92 42.33
C THR A 444 14.51 5.40 43.52
#